data_AF-A0A0K8SYD4-F1
#
_entry.id   AF-A0A0K8SYD4-F1
#
_cell.length_a   1.000
_cell.length_b   1.000
_cell.length_c   1.000
_cell.angle_alpha   90.00
_cell.angle_beta   90.00
_cell.angle_gamma   90.00
#
_symmetry.space_group_name_H-M   'P 1'
#
loop_
_entity.id
_entity.type
_entity.pdbx_description
1 polymer ?
#
loop_
_entity_poly.entity_id
_entity_poly.type
_entity_poly.pdbx_seq_one_letter_code
_entity_poly.pdbx_strand_id
1 'polypeptide(L)'
;PNSAIIFKHLVETNGLGPVFKKYGLEEEHVDFICRLIEGEVPEHEDNFFLYEIIANKDNGLDVDKFEYIMRDAKQFGQAFTLDINRIIDHVGIVEKDGVKYIGFRDKIKDALLDVFVYRAKLHRDCYQHRTCKAVELMLIDALIAADEYFQIAWEEPDSTGMVVVRSCKLSECHKHPEAFLKATDCLFQDLLNSTSPELRKSRMILEAMGKRDLYTLLFMEDLEQGPEQNKMESDMVARLTESFGSQYNCEFRSCFVKFSIGEGGDPLSKVKFFNKRQPSVPINIKSKNPSSKMTTIFRSC
;
A
#
# COMPACT_ATOMS: atom_id res chain seq x y z
N PRO A 1 7.74 8.14 1.86
CA PRO A 1 8.49 8.97 0.90
C PRO A 1 7.59 9.89 0.08
N ASN A 2 6.84 9.39 -0.92
CA ASN A 2 6.16 10.30 -1.85
C ASN A 2 5.03 11.12 -1.21
N SER A 3 4.27 10.56 -0.26
CA SER A 3 3.19 11.31 0.40
C SER A 3 3.69 12.52 1.20
N ALA A 4 4.85 12.41 1.87
CA ALA A 4 5.45 13.54 2.59
C ALA A 4 5.97 14.62 1.61
N ILE A 5 6.58 14.21 0.50
CA ILE A 5 7.01 15.11 -0.59
C ILE A 5 5.81 15.88 -1.16
N ILE A 6 4.73 15.17 -1.49
CA ILE A 6 3.50 15.78 -2.02
C ILE A 6 2.84 16.68 -0.97
N PHE A 7 2.83 16.30 0.31
CA PHE A 7 2.31 17.17 1.37
C PHE A 7 3.08 18.48 1.46
N LYS A 8 4.43 18.45 1.47
CA LYS A 8 5.25 19.67 1.45
C LYS A 8 4.99 20.52 0.21
N HIS A 9 4.93 19.89 -0.96
CA HIS A 9 4.61 20.56 -2.22
C HIS A 9 3.22 21.24 -2.17
N LEU A 10 2.20 20.59 -1.59
CA LEU A 10 0.88 21.20 -1.39
C LEU A 10 0.92 22.39 -0.45
N VAL A 11 1.70 22.33 0.63
CA VAL A 11 1.87 23.45 1.58
C VAL A 11 2.50 24.66 0.90
N GLU A 12 3.54 24.45 0.10
CA GLU A 12 4.27 25.50 -0.61
C GLU A 12 3.42 26.10 -1.74
N THR A 13 2.95 25.28 -2.68
CA THR A 13 2.25 25.73 -3.89
C THR A 13 0.94 26.44 -3.58
N ASN A 14 0.25 26.06 -2.49
CA ASN A 14 -1.00 26.71 -2.08
C ASN A 14 -0.80 27.81 -1.03
N GLY A 15 0.44 28.15 -0.68
CA GLY A 15 0.73 29.20 0.30
C GLY A 15 0.10 28.95 1.66
N LEU A 16 0.13 27.71 2.16
CA LEU A 16 -0.53 27.33 3.42
C LEU A 16 0.27 27.73 4.67
N GLY A 17 1.56 28.07 4.53
CA GLY A 17 2.42 28.49 5.64
C GLY A 17 1.84 29.61 6.52
N PRO A 18 1.37 30.74 5.95
CA PRO A 18 0.69 31.78 6.71
C PRO A 18 -0.58 31.32 7.43
N VAL A 19 -1.33 30.37 6.83
CA VAL A 19 -2.53 29.78 7.45
C VAL A 19 -2.13 28.93 8.64
N PHE A 20 -1.10 28.10 8.52
CA PHE A 20 -0.57 27.27 9.61
C PHE A 20 -0.12 28.12 10.79
N LYS A 21 0.65 29.19 10.52
CA LYS A 21 1.11 30.14 11.56
C LYS A 21 -0.04 30.80 12.32
N LYS A 22 -1.15 31.13 11.63
CA LYS A 22 -2.36 31.67 12.28
C LYS A 22 -2.93 30.73 13.34
N TYR A 23 -2.74 29.42 13.20
CA TYR A 23 -3.17 28.40 14.15
C TYR A 23 -2.03 27.90 15.06
N GLY A 24 -0.88 28.58 15.08
CA GLY A 24 0.27 28.22 15.91
C GLY A 24 1.06 27.01 15.39
N LEU A 25 0.92 26.67 14.11
CA LEU A 25 1.68 25.60 13.46
C LEU A 25 2.87 26.20 12.71
N GLU A 26 4.06 25.87 13.19
CA GLU A 26 5.35 26.29 12.61
C GLU A 26 5.96 25.17 11.74
N GLU A 27 7.10 25.46 11.11
CA GLU A 27 7.82 24.53 10.21
C GLU A 27 8.13 23.17 10.85
N GLU A 28 8.51 23.17 12.14
CA GLU A 28 8.75 21.94 12.91
C GLU A 28 7.53 21.01 12.97
N HIS A 29 6.31 21.56 12.92
CA HIS A 29 5.07 20.78 12.91
C HIS A 29 4.83 20.15 11.54
N VAL A 30 5.23 20.81 10.45
CA VAL A 30 5.18 20.25 9.09
C VAL A 30 6.12 19.04 8.99
N ASP A 31 7.33 19.15 9.54
CA ASP A 31 8.27 18.04 9.60
C ASP A 31 7.77 16.91 10.51
N PHE A 32 7.16 17.24 11.65
CA PHE A 32 6.51 16.25 12.51
C PHE A 32 5.40 15.49 11.78
N ILE A 33 4.52 16.18 11.03
CA ILE A 33 3.48 15.55 10.21
C ILE A 33 4.09 14.62 9.16
N CYS A 34 5.18 15.03 8.50
CA CYS A 34 5.87 14.16 7.54
C CYS A 34 6.37 12.88 8.20
N ARG A 35 6.99 12.98 9.38
CA ARG A 35 7.42 11.81 10.15
C ARG A 35 6.26 10.90 10.54
N LEU A 36 5.11 11.45 10.94
CA LEU A 36 3.90 10.67 11.23
C LEU A 36 3.38 9.91 10.01
N ILE A 37 3.43 10.51 8.82
CA ILE A 37 3.02 9.88 7.55
C ILE A 37 3.99 8.74 7.19
N GLU A 38 5.29 8.96 7.39
CA GLU A 38 6.32 7.98 7.03
C GLU A 38 6.47 6.87 8.07
N GLY A 39 6.00 7.13 9.30
CA GLY A 39 6.20 6.28 10.47
C GLY A 39 7.65 6.29 10.96
N GLU A 40 8.36 7.40 10.72
CA GLU A 40 9.74 7.59 11.18
C GLU A 40 9.72 8.19 12.58
N VAL A 41 10.43 7.54 13.51
CA VAL A 41 10.50 7.98 14.90
C VAL A 41 11.91 8.52 15.17
N PRO A 42 12.05 9.75 15.71
CA PRO A 42 13.35 10.28 16.12
C PRO A 42 14.05 9.42 17.16
N GLU A 43 15.38 9.46 17.18
CA GLU A 43 16.16 8.92 18.30
C GLU A 43 15.76 9.65 19.60
N HIS A 44 15.53 8.89 20.67
CA HIS A 44 15.13 9.42 21.99
C HIS A 44 13.78 10.14 22.02
N GLU A 45 12.76 9.56 21.37
CA GLU A 45 11.37 10.01 21.49
C GLU A 45 10.65 9.42 22.71
N ASP A 46 10.38 10.24 23.72
CA ASP A 46 9.66 9.82 24.93
C ASP A 46 8.15 9.65 24.68
N ASN A 47 7.57 10.37 23.71
CA ASN A 47 6.15 10.32 23.38
C ASN A 47 5.89 9.46 22.13
N PHE A 48 6.45 8.25 22.11
CA PHE A 48 6.34 7.30 21.00
C PHE A 48 4.89 7.05 20.55
N PHE A 49 3.94 7.10 21.49
CA PHE A 49 2.51 6.92 21.24
C PHE A 49 1.94 7.81 20.12
N LEU A 50 2.53 8.99 19.86
CA LEU A 50 2.09 9.87 18.77
C LEU A 50 2.33 9.24 17.39
N TYR A 51 3.44 8.52 17.24
CA TYR A 51 3.84 7.85 15.99
C TYR A 51 3.11 6.53 15.77
N GLU A 52 2.41 6.03 16.79
CA GLU A 52 1.56 4.84 16.71
C GLU A 52 0.14 5.11 16.17
N ILE A 53 -0.23 6.39 15.96
CA ILE A 53 -1.58 6.76 15.54
C ILE A 53 -1.76 6.59 14.02
N ILE A 54 -0.89 7.22 13.22
CA ILE A 54 -1.07 7.37 11.76
C ILE A 54 -0.44 6.21 10.99
N ALA A 55 0.83 5.92 11.23
CA ALA A 55 1.57 4.87 10.52
C ALA A 55 2.40 4.05 11.53
N ASN A 56 1.71 3.14 12.24
CA ASN A 56 2.33 2.38 13.31
C ASN A 56 3.28 1.30 12.76
N LYS A 57 4.57 1.59 12.70
CA LYS A 57 5.60 0.64 12.23
C LYS A 57 5.97 -0.42 13.26
N ASP A 58 5.59 -0.24 14.53
CA ASP A 58 5.91 -1.20 15.57
C ASP A 58 5.01 -2.44 15.46
N ASN A 59 3.69 -2.26 15.49
CA ASN A 59 2.74 -3.37 15.50
C ASN A 59 1.63 -3.27 14.43
N GLY A 60 1.55 -2.17 13.70
CA GLY A 60 0.58 -1.99 12.61
C GLY A 60 -0.84 -1.70 13.06
N LEU A 61 -1.13 -1.50 14.34
CA LEU A 61 -2.44 -0.99 14.77
C LEU A 61 -2.44 0.54 14.66
N ASP A 62 -2.99 1.04 13.56
CA ASP A 62 -3.10 2.47 13.22
C ASP A 62 -4.51 2.77 12.67
N VAL A 63 -4.86 4.06 12.64
CA VAL A 63 -6.21 4.48 12.20
C VAL A 63 -6.46 4.22 10.71
N ASP A 64 -5.40 4.21 9.88
CA ASP A 64 -5.48 3.83 8.46
C ASP A 64 -6.06 2.41 8.33
N LYS A 65 -5.54 1.46 9.11
CA LYS A 65 -6.04 0.07 9.12
C LYS A 65 -7.50 -0.04 9.48
N PHE A 66 -7.88 0.63 10.56
CA PHE A 66 -9.23 0.51 11.08
C PHE A 66 -10.24 1.05 10.05
N GLU A 67 -9.90 2.18 9.43
CA GLU A 67 -10.75 2.83 8.46
C GLU A 67 -10.88 2.00 7.18
N TYR A 68 -9.78 1.57 6.55
CA TYR A 68 -9.90 0.82 5.29
C TYR A 68 -10.56 -0.54 5.51
N ILE A 69 -10.31 -1.23 6.63
CA ILE A 69 -10.96 -2.52 6.90
C ILE A 69 -12.48 -2.34 6.93
N MET A 70 -12.97 -1.31 7.63
CA MET A 70 -14.40 -1.04 7.75
C MET A 70 -15.00 -0.60 6.40
N ARG A 71 -14.34 0.33 5.70
CA ARG A 71 -14.80 0.84 4.39
C ARG A 71 -14.84 -0.27 3.35
N ASP A 72 -13.76 -1.03 3.23
CA ASP A 72 -13.61 -2.03 2.19
C ASP A 72 -14.48 -3.25 2.49
N ALA A 73 -14.61 -3.66 3.76
CA ALA A 73 -15.57 -4.70 4.14
C ALA A 73 -17.00 -4.32 3.69
N LYS A 74 -17.40 -3.07 3.93
CA LYS A 74 -18.71 -2.57 3.46
C LYS A 74 -18.79 -2.57 1.92
N GLN A 75 -17.78 -2.04 1.23
CA GLN A 75 -17.79 -1.90 -0.23
C GLN A 75 -17.76 -3.25 -0.96
N PHE A 76 -17.04 -4.24 -0.42
CA PHE A 76 -17.00 -5.60 -0.96
C PHE A 76 -18.14 -6.50 -0.46
N GLY A 77 -19.05 -6.00 0.40
CA GLY A 77 -20.16 -6.79 0.93
C GLY A 77 -19.73 -7.89 1.90
N GLN A 78 -18.63 -7.70 2.62
CA GLN A 78 -18.17 -8.62 3.65
C GLN A 78 -19.07 -8.54 4.89
N ALA A 79 -19.30 -9.68 5.53
CA ALA A 79 -20.18 -9.80 6.69
C ALA A 79 -19.55 -9.38 8.03
N PHE A 80 -18.31 -8.88 8.02
CA PHE A 80 -17.58 -8.47 9.23
C PHE A 80 -17.33 -6.97 9.24
N THR A 81 -17.15 -6.41 10.44
CA THR A 81 -16.72 -5.03 10.66
C THR A 81 -15.97 -4.96 11.99
N LEU A 82 -15.16 -3.91 12.16
CA LEU A 82 -14.56 -3.59 13.44
C LEU A 82 -15.53 -2.79 14.30
N ASP A 83 -15.51 -3.05 15.61
CA ASP A 83 -16.13 -2.19 16.62
C ASP A 83 -15.08 -1.15 17.08
N ILE A 84 -14.92 -0.10 16.26
CA ILE A 84 -13.89 0.91 16.49
C ILE A 84 -14.12 1.69 17.79
N ASN A 85 -15.38 1.93 18.16
CA ASN A 85 -15.72 2.61 19.41
C ASN A 85 -15.22 1.79 20.60
N ARG A 86 -15.44 0.47 20.58
CA ARG A 86 -14.90 -0.42 21.61
C ARG A 86 -13.38 -0.41 21.66
N ILE A 87 -12.69 -0.28 20.52
CA ILE A 87 -11.22 -0.16 20.54
C ILE A 87 -10.81 1.16 21.21
N ILE A 88 -11.33 2.29 20.72
CA ILE A 88 -10.98 3.64 21.19
C ILE A 88 -11.30 3.83 22.68
N ASP A 89 -12.46 3.37 23.14
CA ASP A 89 -12.89 3.44 24.55
C ASP A 89 -11.96 2.68 25.52
N HIS A 90 -11.07 1.85 24.98
CA HIS A 90 -10.18 0.96 25.73
C HIS A 90 -8.70 1.17 25.40
N VAL A 91 -8.36 2.29 24.76
CA VAL A 91 -6.99 2.77 24.59
C VAL A 91 -6.55 3.56 25.82
N GLY A 92 -5.27 3.48 26.16
CA GLY A 92 -4.63 4.32 27.17
C GLY A 92 -3.15 4.52 26.83
N ILE A 93 -2.46 5.34 27.61
CA ILE A 93 -1.01 5.51 27.51
C ILE A 93 -0.34 4.64 28.58
N VAL A 94 0.59 3.79 28.16
CA VAL A 94 1.42 2.96 29.03
C VAL A 94 2.87 3.40 28.93
N GLU A 95 3.64 3.20 29.98
CA GLU A 95 5.04 3.63 30.04
C GLU A 95 5.96 2.44 30.28
N LYS A 96 7.06 2.38 29.52
CA LYS A 96 8.13 1.40 29.70
C LYS A 96 9.47 2.07 29.43
N ASP A 97 10.38 1.95 30.39
CA ASP A 97 11.75 2.47 30.28
C ASP A 97 11.79 3.99 29.95
N GLY A 98 10.84 4.76 30.50
CA GLY A 98 10.71 6.21 30.24
C GLY A 98 9.97 6.59 28.96
N VAL A 99 9.67 5.63 28.09
CA VAL A 99 8.97 5.84 26.81
C VAL A 99 7.49 5.51 26.94
N LYS A 100 6.64 6.38 26.40
CA LYS A 100 5.17 6.25 26.41
C LYS A 100 4.64 5.68 25.10
N TYR A 101 3.80 4.67 25.20
CA TYR A 101 3.21 3.94 24.08
C TYR A 101 1.68 3.95 24.15
N ILE A 102 1.03 3.72 23.02
CA ILE A 102 -0.37 3.29 22.98
C ILE A 102 -0.46 1.90 23.62
N GLY A 103 -1.29 1.79 24.65
CA GLY A 103 -1.68 0.54 25.27
C GLY A 103 -3.17 0.27 25.09
N PHE A 104 -3.54 -1.01 25.14
CA PHE A 104 -4.93 -1.45 25.04
C PHE A 104 -5.35 -2.25 26.27
N ARG A 105 -6.61 -2.14 26.69
CA ARG A 105 -7.12 -2.98 27.79
C ARG A 105 -7.05 -4.46 27.42
N ASP A 106 -6.50 -5.26 28.32
CA ASP A 106 -6.43 -6.73 28.22
C ASP A 106 -7.71 -7.41 27.70
N LYS A 107 -8.88 -6.98 28.18
CA LYS A 107 -10.19 -7.53 27.79
C LYS A 107 -10.61 -7.30 26.33
N ILE A 108 -9.92 -6.43 25.57
CA ILE A 108 -10.21 -6.18 24.15
C ILE A 108 -9.23 -6.90 23.21
N LYS A 109 -8.39 -7.80 23.74
CA LYS A 109 -7.46 -8.61 22.97
C LYS A 109 -8.08 -9.26 21.73
N ASP A 110 -9.24 -9.88 21.88
CA ASP A 110 -9.89 -10.58 20.76
C ASP A 110 -10.37 -9.59 19.68
N ALA A 111 -10.84 -8.40 20.08
CA ALA A 111 -11.20 -7.35 19.14
C ALA A 111 -9.99 -6.81 18.36
N LEU A 112 -8.81 -6.76 18.98
CA LEU A 112 -7.57 -6.41 18.26
C LEU A 112 -7.11 -7.54 17.34
N LEU A 113 -7.27 -8.80 17.76
CA LEU A 113 -6.97 -9.95 16.91
C LEU A 113 -7.85 -9.94 15.64
N ASP A 114 -9.12 -9.58 15.79
CA ASP A 114 -10.06 -9.43 14.67
C ASP A 114 -9.57 -8.45 13.61
N VAL A 115 -8.86 -7.36 13.98
CA VAL A 115 -8.23 -6.43 13.02
C VAL A 115 -7.30 -7.19 12.06
N PHE A 116 -6.42 -8.04 12.59
CA PHE A 116 -5.48 -8.81 11.78
C PHE A 116 -6.17 -9.91 10.97
N VAL A 117 -7.17 -10.57 11.57
CA VAL A 117 -7.95 -11.63 10.90
C VAL A 117 -8.75 -11.04 9.73
N TYR A 118 -9.45 -9.92 9.94
CA TYR A 118 -10.24 -9.25 8.91
C TYR A 118 -9.37 -8.68 7.81
N ARG A 119 -8.21 -8.10 8.15
CA ARG A 119 -7.20 -7.74 7.14
C ARG A 119 -6.79 -8.94 6.29
N ALA A 120 -6.41 -10.05 6.93
CA ALA A 120 -6.00 -11.26 6.19
C ALA A 120 -7.13 -11.79 5.30
N LYS A 121 -8.38 -11.70 5.77
CA LYS A 121 -9.56 -12.06 5.01
C LYS A 121 -9.78 -11.14 3.79
N LEU A 122 -9.66 -9.82 3.94
CA LEU A 122 -9.74 -8.87 2.81
C LEU A 122 -8.64 -9.12 1.78
N HIS A 123 -7.41 -9.39 2.23
CA HIS A 123 -6.32 -9.77 1.33
C HIS A 123 -6.67 -11.01 0.50
N ARG A 124 -7.13 -12.07 1.16
CA ARG A 124 -7.45 -13.35 0.51
C ARG A 124 -8.65 -13.26 -0.42
N ASP A 125 -9.72 -12.65 0.05
CA ASP A 125 -11.01 -12.70 -0.61
C ASP A 125 -11.16 -11.58 -1.67
N CYS A 126 -10.45 -10.45 -1.50
CA CYS A 126 -10.61 -9.25 -2.33
C CYS A 126 -9.30 -8.79 -2.99
N TYR A 127 -8.33 -8.27 -2.22
CA TYR A 127 -7.17 -7.55 -2.77
C TYR A 127 -6.24 -8.44 -3.61
N GLN A 128 -6.15 -9.72 -3.26
CA GLN A 128 -5.30 -10.68 -3.94
C GLN A 128 -6.13 -11.74 -4.67
N HIS A 129 -7.39 -11.43 -4.97
CA HIS A 129 -8.22 -12.29 -5.79
C HIS A 129 -7.56 -12.53 -7.15
N ARG A 130 -7.53 -13.79 -7.57
CA ARG A 130 -6.82 -14.24 -8.78
C ARG A 130 -7.16 -13.42 -10.03
N THR A 131 -8.41 -12.99 -10.20
CA THR A 131 -8.83 -12.19 -11.37
C THR A 131 -8.37 -10.74 -11.25
N CYS A 132 -8.29 -10.18 -10.04
CA CYS A 132 -7.68 -8.87 -9.81
C CYS A 132 -6.20 -8.93 -10.19
N LYS A 133 -5.48 -9.99 -9.80
CA LYS A 133 -4.08 -10.19 -10.22
C LYS A 133 -3.89 -10.30 -11.73
N ALA A 134 -4.82 -10.92 -12.45
CA ALA A 134 -4.78 -10.92 -13.92
C ALA A 134 -4.90 -9.51 -14.49
N VAL A 135 -5.86 -8.73 -13.98
CA VAL A 135 -6.08 -7.34 -14.39
C VAL A 135 -4.88 -6.46 -14.04
N GLU A 136 -4.31 -6.59 -12.84
CA GLU A 136 -3.11 -5.86 -12.43
C GLU A 136 -1.93 -6.13 -13.35
N LEU A 137 -1.68 -7.40 -13.71
CA LEU A 137 -0.62 -7.76 -14.65
C LEU A 137 -0.84 -7.14 -16.04
N MET A 138 -2.07 -7.15 -16.55
CA MET A 138 -2.42 -6.51 -17.81
C MET A 138 -2.23 -4.98 -17.75
N LEU A 139 -2.62 -4.34 -16.65
CA LEU A 139 -2.41 -2.91 -16.45
C LEU A 139 -0.90 -2.57 -16.44
N ILE A 140 -0.09 -3.37 -15.74
CA ILE A 140 1.37 -3.19 -15.72
C ILE A 140 1.94 -3.34 -17.14
N ASP A 141 1.55 -4.38 -17.87
CA ASP A 141 2.02 -4.58 -19.26
C ASP A 141 1.58 -3.43 -20.19
N ALA A 142 0.36 -2.92 -20.01
CA ALA A 142 -0.13 -1.77 -20.77
C ALA A 142 0.67 -0.49 -20.45
N LEU A 143 1.02 -0.26 -19.18
CA LEU A 143 1.84 0.88 -18.76
C LEU A 143 3.27 0.75 -19.27
N ILE A 144 3.89 -0.44 -19.17
CA ILE A 144 5.23 -0.71 -19.71
C ILE A 144 5.27 -0.49 -21.22
N ALA A 145 4.25 -0.96 -21.95
CA ALA A 145 4.14 -0.75 -23.39
C ALA A 145 3.94 0.72 -23.79
N ALA A 146 3.44 1.56 -22.86
CA ALA A 146 3.22 2.98 -23.10
C ALA A 146 4.42 3.86 -22.69
N ASP A 147 5.29 3.40 -21.79
CA ASP A 147 6.26 4.24 -21.07
C ASP A 147 7.22 5.03 -21.98
N GLU A 148 7.66 4.45 -23.08
CA GLU A 148 8.56 5.10 -24.05
C GLU A 148 7.88 6.29 -24.76
N TYR A 149 6.57 6.21 -24.97
CA TYR A 149 5.84 7.07 -25.91
C TYR A 149 4.79 7.98 -25.26
N PHE A 150 4.32 7.62 -24.06
CA PHE A 150 3.35 8.41 -23.32
C PHE A 150 4.08 9.34 -22.34
N GLN A 151 3.87 10.64 -22.52
CA GLN A 151 4.52 11.67 -21.73
C GLN A 151 3.49 12.37 -20.84
N ILE A 152 3.82 12.55 -19.56
CA ILE A 152 3.06 13.41 -18.66
C ILE A 152 3.72 14.78 -18.65
N ALA A 153 2.97 15.78 -19.13
CA ALA A 153 3.44 17.15 -19.26
C ALA A 153 2.85 18.09 -18.20
N TRP A 154 3.64 19.06 -17.78
CA TRP A 154 3.23 20.14 -16.87
C TRP A 154 3.86 21.46 -17.26
N GLU A 155 3.28 22.54 -16.74
CA GLU A 155 3.77 23.90 -16.91
C GLU A 155 4.43 24.33 -15.62
N GLU A 156 5.61 24.96 -15.74
CA GLU A 156 6.32 25.57 -14.63
C GLU A 156 7.00 26.86 -15.09
N PRO A 157 7.20 27.85 -14.21
CA PRO A 157 7.99 29.03 -14.53
C PRO A 157 9.49 28.69 -14.59
N ASP A 158 10.20 29.21 -15.59
CA ASP A 158 11.66 29.15 -15.65
C ASP A 158 12.32 30.21 -14.75
N SER A 159 13.66 30.25 -14.75
CA SER A 159 14.43 31.22 -13.96
C SER A 159 14.19 32.69 -14.34
N THR A 160 13.56 32.94 -15.49
CA THR A 160 13.18 34.28 -15.97
C THR A 160 11.71 34.61 -15.71
N GLY A 161 10.94 33.65 -15.16
CA GLY A 161 9.50 33.77 -14.92
C GLY A 161 8.63 33.47 -16.14
N MET A 162 9.20 32.98 -17.24
CA MET A 162 8.42 32.54 -18.41
C MET A 162 7.91 31.11 -18.17
N VAL A 163 6.64 30.87 -18.54
CA VAL A 163 6.05 29.54 -18.45
C VAL A 163 6.66 28.65 -19.53
N VAL A 164 7.22 27.53 -19.10
CA VAL A 164 7.78 26.48 -19.96
C VAL A 164 7.05 25.16 -19.73
N VAL A 165 6.92 24.38 -20.79
CA VAL A 165 6.35 23.03 -20.71
C VAL A 165 7.48 22.04 -20.46
N ARG A 166 7.33 21.25 -19.40
CA ARG A 166 8.15 20.07 -19.11
C ARG A 166 7.34 18.82 -19.35
N SER A 167 8.03 17.70 -19.58
CA SER A 167 7.41 16.40 -19.64
C SER A 167 8.36 15.32 -19.15
N CYS A 168 7.80 14.21 -18.70
CA CYS A 168 8.55 13.02 -18.32
C CYS A 168 7.80 11.73 -18.70
N LYS A 169 8.52 10.60 -18.70
CA LYS A 169 7.93 9.28 -18.88
C LYS A 169 7.05 8.90 -17.67
N LEU A 170 6.13 7.95 -17.87
CA LEU A 170 5.27 7.43 -16.78
C LEU A 170 6.13 6.89 -15.62
N SER A 171 7.20 6.16 -15.92
CA SER A 171 8.15 5.60 -14.96
C SER A 171 8.92 6.66 -14.17
N GLU A 172 8.96 7.90 -14.64
CA GLU A 172 9.69 9.02 -14.02
C GLU A 172 8.78 9.98 -13.25
N CYS A 173 7.46 9.86 -13.37
CA CYS A 173 6.50 10.78 -12.78
C CYS A 173 6.65 10.94 -11.27
N HIS A 174 7.02 9.87 -10.56
CA HIS A 174 7.24 9.90 -9.12
C HIS A 174 8.39 10.84 -8.67
N LYS A 175 9.24 11.28 -9.60
CA LYS A 175 10.35 12.21 -9.34
C LYS A 175 9.93 13.69 -9.44
N HIS A 176 8.77 13.96 -10.02
CA HIS A 176 8.26 15.31 -10.30
C HIS A 176 6.86 15.48 -9.69
N PRO A 177 6.70 16.21 -8.57
CA PRO A 177 5.41 16.40 -7.91
C PRO A 177 4.30 16.86 -8.86
N GLU A 178 4.61 17.78 -9.78
CA GLU A 178 3.68 18.36 -10.75
C GLU A 178 3.18 17.31 -11.76
N ALA A 179 4.07 16.41 -12.20
CA ALA A 179 3.70 15.29 -13.06
C ALA A 179 2.92 14.23 -12.28
N PHE A 180 3.37 13.90 -11.06
CA PHE A 180 2.76 12.89 -10.20
C PHE A 180 1.29 13.22 -9.88
N LEU A 181 0.96 14.49 -9.64
CA LEU A 181 -0.42 14.93 -9.39
C LEU A 181 -1.36 14.70 -10.59
N LYS A 182 -0.82 14.60 -11.81
CA LYS A 182 -1.59 14.31 -13.03
C LYS A 182 -1.67 12.82 -13.34
N ALA A 183 -0.80 11.99 -12.75
CA ALA A 183 -0.75 10.54 -12.95
C ALA A 183 -1.89 9.83 -12.21
N THR A 184 -3.11 10.03 -12.69
CA THR A 184 -4.35 9.43 -12.16
C THR A 184 -4.89 8.36 -13.11
N ASP A 185 -5.90 7.59 -12.68
CA ASP A 185 -6.55 6.56 -13.51
C ASP A 185 -7.12 7.10 -14.85
N CYS A 186 -7.29 8.42 -15.00
CA CYS A 186 -7.66 9.04 -16.28
C CYS A 186 -6.65 8.69 -17.39
N LEU A 187 -5.39 8.39 -17.04
CA LEU A 187 -4.37 7.96 -17.99
C LEU A 187 -4.81 6.75 -18.82
N PHE A 188 -5.60 5.83 -18.24
CA PHE A 188 -6.07 4.66 -18.98
C PHE A 188 -7.04 5.05 -20.09
N GLN A 189 -7.85 6.09 -19.86
CA GLN A 189 -8.74 6.63 -20.87
C GLN A 189 -7.96 7.36 -21.97
N ASP A 190 -6.89 8.09 -21.61
CA ASP A 190 -6.01 8.76 -22.57
C ASP A 190 -5.28 7.74 -23.47
N LEU A 191 -4.79 6.65 -22.89
CA LEU A 191 -4.16 5.54 -23.63
C LEU A 191 -5.16 4.84 -24.56
N LEU A 192 -6.38 4.58 -24.08
CA LEU A 192 -7.46 4.01 -24.88
C LEU A 192 -7.85 4.91 -26.07
N ASN A 193 -7.90 6.23 -25.86
CA ASN A 193 -8.31 7.20 -26.87
C ASN A 193 -7.18 7.64 -27.82
N SER A 194 -5.94 7.31 -27.51
CA SER A 194 -4.80 7.62 -28.38
C SER A 194 -4.97 7.03 -29.78
N THR A 195 -4.42 7.69 -30.79
CA THR A 195 -4.36 7.17 -32.17
C THR A 195 -2.92 6.89 -32.62
N SER A 196 -1.93 7.12 -31.73
CA SER A 196 -0.52 6.90 -32.04
C SER A 196 -0.25 5.40 -32.29
N PRO A 197 0.42 5.04 -33.41
CA PRO A 197 0.80 3.66 -33.70
C PRO A 197 1.68 3.03 -32.63
N GLU A 198 2.54 3.82 -31.99
CA GLU A 198 3.49 3.38 -30.96
C GLU A 198 2.76 2.90 -29.69
N LEU A 199 1.64 3.56 -29.35
CA LEU A 199 0.78 3.19 -28.22
C LEU A 199 -0.19 2.03 -28.51
N ARG A 200 -0.14 1.43 -29.70
CA ARG A 200 -1.07 0.36 -30.11
C ARG A 200 -1.03 -0.84 -29.18
N LYS A 201 0.15 -1.29 -28.74
CA LYS A 201 0.28 -2.46 -27.84
C LYS A 201 -0.43 -2.21 -26.51
N SER A 202 -0.19 -1.04 -25.91
CA SER A 202 -0.87 -0.61 -24.67
C SER A 202 -2.39 -0.58 -24.84
N ARG A 203 -2.86 0.06 -25.92
CA ARG A 203 -4.29 0.16 -26.24
C ARG A 203 -4.95 -1.21 -26.40
N MET A 204 -4.32 -2.13 -27.12
CA MET A 204 -4.83 -3.48 -27.33
C MET A 204 -5.02 -4.25 -26.02
N ILE A 205 -4.09 -4.10 -25.07
CA ILE A 205 -4.20 -4.75 -23.75
C ILE A 205 -5.39 -4.17 -22.96
N LEU A 206 -5.53 -2.84 -22.93
CA LEU A 206 -6.65 -2.17 -22.24
C LEU A 206 -8.01 -2.50 -22.89
N GLU A 207 -8.08 -2.61 -24.22
CA GLU A 207 -9.28 -3.03 -24.93
C GLU A 207 -9.66 -4.49 -24.62
N ALA A 208 -8.67 -5.39 -24.55
CA ALA A 208 -8.87 -6.78 -24.16
C ALA A 208 -9.46 -6.86 -22.74
N MET A 209 -8.92 -6.08 -21.80
CA MET A 209 -9.50 -5.95 -20.45
C MET A 209 -10.97 -5.51 -20.47
N GLY A 210 -11.30 -4.49 -21.26
CA GLY A 210 -12.67 -3.99 -21.42
C GLY A 210 -13.64 -5.03 -22.01
N LYS A 211 -13.14 -5.93 -22.86
CA LYS A 211 -13.88 -7.08 -23.42
C LYS A 211 -13.87 -8.31 -22.51
N ARG A 212 -13.23 -8.22 -21.35
CA ARG A 212 -13.00 -9.33 -20.41
C ARG A 212 -12.17 -10.48 -20.99
N ASP A 213 -11.36 -10.19 -22.01
CA ASP A 213 -10.34 -11.08 -22.53
C ASP A 213 -9.08 -10.94 -21.67
N LEU A 214 -9.07 -11.66 -20.54
CA LEU A 214 -8.06 -11.53 -19.49
C LEU A 214 -7.00 -12.64 -19.60
N TYR A 215 -5.80 -12.36 -19.10
CA TYR A 215 -4.73 -13.35 -18.97
C TYR A 215 -5.22 -14.62 -18.25
N THR A 216 -4.91 -15.77 -18.84
CA THR A 216 -5.43 -17.07 -18.39
C THR A 216 -4.63 -17.59 -17.21
N LEU A 217 -5.33 -18.12 -16.20
CA LEU A 217 -4.68 -18.79 -15.07
C LEU A 217 -4.21 -20.18 -15.52
N LEU A 218 -2.91 -20.44 -15.42
CA LEU A 218 -2.36 -21.75 -15.73
C LEU A 218 -2.34 -22.64 -14.49
N PHE A 219 -1.71 -22.16 -13.41
CA PHE A 219 -1.66 -22.87 -12.14
C PHE A 219 -1.41 -21.91 -10.97
N MET A 220 -1.64 -22.42 -9.76
CA MET A 220 -1.41 -21.75 -8.49
C MET A 220 -0.84 -22.78 -7.52
N GLU A 221 0.22 -22.41 -6.80
CA GLU A 221 0.93 -23.32 -5.90
C GLU A 221 1.29 -22.63 -4.59
N ASP A 222 1.06 -23.31 -3.48
CA ASP A 222 1.50 -22.85 -2.17
C ASP A 222 2.99 -23.14 -2.01
N LEU A 223 3.79 -22.11 -1.74
CA LEU A 223 5.23 -22.25 -1.54
C LEU A 223 5.58 -22.13 -0.06
N GLU A 224 6.57 -22.90 0.36
CA GLU A 224 7.22 -22.70 1.66
C GLU A 224 8.01 -21.37 1.67
N GLN A 225 8.06 -20.71 2.83
CA GLN A 225 8.76 -19.43 2.97
C GLN A 225 10.29 -19.63 2.83
N GLY A 226 10.93 -18.85 1.95
CA GLY A 226 12.37 -18.91 1.74
C GLY A 226 12.94 -17.73 0.93
N PRO A 227 14.27 -17.47 1.00
CA PRO A 227 14.90 -16.27 0.44
C PRO A 227 15.06 -16.29 -1.09
N GLU A 228 14.92 -17.42 -1.78
CA GLU A 228 15.21 -17.55 -3.23
C GLU A 228 14.00 -17.36 -4.16
N GLN A 229 12.84 -16.97 -3.64
CA GLN A 229 11.56 -16.99 -4.34
C GLN A 229 11.52 -16.10 -5.59
N ASN A 230 11.98 -14.84 -5.50
CA ASN A 230 11.95 -13.91 -6.64
C ASN A 230 12.81 -14.39 -7.82
N LYS A 231 13.95 -15.03 -7.53
CA LYS A 231 14.82 -15.59 -8.57
C LYS A 231 14.17 -16.80 -9.22
N MET A 232 13.57 -17.68 -8.40
CA MET A 232 12.86 -18.86 -8.88
C MET A 232 11.71 -18.49 -9.83
N GLU A 233 10.96 -17.43 -9.54
CA GLU A 233 9.89 -16.92 -10.40
C GLU A 233 10.39 -16.46 -11.76
N SER A 234 11.37 -15.54 -11.77
CA SER A 234 11.94 -15.01 -13.00
C SER A 234 12.51 -16.15 -13.86
N ASP A 235 13.24 -17.08 -13.24
CA ASP A 235 13.80 -18.24 -13.92
C ASP A 235 12.71 -19.17 -14.47
N MET A 236 11.58 -19.33 -13.77
CA MET A 236 10.45 -20.14 -14.24
C MET A 236 9.73 -19.49 -15.42
N VAL A 237 9.43 -18.19 -15.34
CA VAL A 237 8.81 -17.45 -16.45
C VAL A 237 9.70 -17.48 -17.69
N ALA A 238 11.02 -17.29 -17.51
CA ALA A 238 11.99 -17.38 -18.60
C ALA A 238 11.97 -18.77 -19.25
N ARG A 239 12.03 -19.86 -18.45
CA ARG A 239 11.98 -21.24 -18.94
C ARG A 239 10.69 -21.58 -19.67
N LEU A 240 9.54 -21.13 -19.15
CA LEU A 240 8.24 -21.35 -19.81
C LEU A 240 8.16 -20.60 -21.14
N THR A 241 8.64 -19.35 -21.16
CA THR A 241 8.67 -18.53 -22.38
C THR A 241 9.60 -19.13 -23.43
N GLU A 242 10.77 -19.62 -23.04
CA GLU A 242 11.71 -20.30 -23.94
C GLU A 242 11.14 -21.63 -24.48
N SER A 243 10.49 -22.42 -23.61
CA SER A 243 9.99 -23.75 -23.98
C SER A 243 8.72 -23.72 -24.81
N PHE A 244 7.81 -22.77 -24.52
CA PHE A 244 6.44 -22.79 -25.01
C PHE A 244 6.00 -21.51 -25.71
N GLY A 245 6.71 -20.39 -25.53
CA GLY A 245 6.30 -19.08 -26.05
C GLY A 245 6.13 -19.08 -27.57
N SER A 246 7.10 -19.62 -28.31
CA SER A 246 7.00 -19.74 -29.78
C SER A 246 5.93 -20.72 -30.24
N GLN A 247 5.72 -21.82 -29.50
CA GLN A 247 4.74 -22.84 -29.85
C GLN A 247 3.30 -22.31 -29.78
N TYR A 248 3.01 -21.52 -28.75
CA TYR A 248 1.67 -20.99 -28.49
C TYR A 248 1.51 -19.50 -28.85
N ASN A 249 2.58 -18.86 -29.34
CA ASN A 249 2.64 -17.43 -29.63
C ASN A 249 2.15 -16.58 -28.44
N CYS A 250 2.66 -16.88 -27.25
CA CYS A 250 2.25 -16.27 -25.99
C CYS A 250 3.46 -15.88 -25.13
N GLU A 251 3.22 -14.99 -24.16
CA GLU A 251 4.19 -14.68 -23.11
C GLU A 251 3.66 -15.18 -21.76
N PHE A 252 4.56 -15.54 -20.85
CA PHE A 252 4.18 -15.96 -19.50
C PHE A 252 4.34 -14.82 -18.51
N ARG A 253 3.46 -14.79 -17.51
CA ARG A 253 3.49 -13.84 -16.40
C ARG A 253 3.28 -14.59 -15.08
N SER A 254 3.85 -14.05 -14.02
CA SER A 254 3.73 -14.61 -12.67
C SER A 254 3.48 -13.48 -11.68
N CYS A 255 2.88 -13.84 -10.56
CA CYS A 255 2.68 -12.91 -9.45
C CYS A 255 2.74 -13.68 -8.13
N PHE A 256 3.56 -13.18 -7.21
CA PHE A 256 3.62 -13.67 -5.84
C PHE A 256 2.57 -13.04 -4.95
N VAL A 257 1.94 -13.87 -4.13
CA VAL A 257 0.94 -13.44 -3.17
C VAL A 257 1.33 -13.90 -1.76
N LYS A 258 1.72 -12.92 -0.94
CA LYS A 258 2.01 -13.16 0.48
C LYS A 258 0.73 -13.01 1.32
N PHE A 259 0.35 -14.10 1.99
CA PHE A 259 -0.67 -14.09 3.04
C PHE A 259 -0.02 -14.17 4.42
N SER A 260 -0.26 -13.18 5.27
CA SER A 260 0.17 -13.23 6.66
C SER A 260 -0.85 -12.56 7.58
N ILE A 261 -1.09 -13.21 8.72
CA ILE A 261 -1.78 -12.61 9.85
C ILE A 261 -0.68 -11.94 10.67
N GLY A 262 -0.39 -10.67 10.39
CA GLY A 262 0.75 -9.93 10.98
C GLY A 262 2.08 -10.16 10.24
N GLU A 263 3.20 -10.04 10.94
CA GLU A 263 4.57 -10.10 10.39
C GLU A 263 5.18 -11.52 10.38
N GLY A 264 4.38 -12.57 10.14
CA GLY A 264 4.88 -13.96 10.11
C GLY A 264 5.02 -14.62 11.48
N GLY A 265 4.49 -13.99 12.53
CA GLY A 265 4.42 -14.52 13.89
C GLY A 265 3.06 -14.21 14.53
N ASP A 266 3.03 -14.21 15.86
CA ASP A 266 1.82 -13.81 16.60
C ASP A 266 1.52 -12.32 16.37
N PRO A 267 0.37 -11.95 15.78
CA PRO A 267 0.04 -10.55 15.47
C PRO A 267 -0.05 -9.67 16.72
N LEU A 268 -0.27 -10.26 17.91
CA LEU A 268 -0.37 -9.51 19.17
C LEU A 268 0.97 -9.40 19.92
N SER A 269 2.02 -10.04 19.43
CA SER A 269 3.31 -10.14 20.15
C SER A 269 3.94 -8.79 20.51
N LYS A 270 3.75 -7.77 19.66
CA LYS A 270 4.27 -6.41 19.85
C LYS A 270 3.25 -5.44 20.46
N VAL A 271 2.00 -5.86 20.58
CA VAL A 271 0.91 -5.02 21.12
C VAL A 271 1.06 -4.91 22.64
N LYS A 272 1.07 -3.67 23.14
CA LYS A 272 1.11 -3.41 24.58
C LYS A 272 -0.30 -3.46 25.16
N PHE A 273 -0.50 -4.32 26.14
CA PHE A 273 -1.76 -4.39 26.88
C PHE A 273 -1.61 -3.79 28.27
N PHE A 274 -2.72 -3.46 28.93
CA PHE A 274 -2.73 -3.11 30.35
C PHE A 274 -4.00 -3.62 31.04
N ASN A 275 -3.89 -3.83 32.35
CA ASN A 275 -5.01 -4.27 33.17
C ASN A 275 -5.72 -3.07 33.83
N LYS A 276 -6.95 -3.26 34.31
CA LYS A 276 -7.72 -2.18 34.97
C LYS A 276 -7.01 -1.58 36.19
N ARG A 277 -6.23 -2.38 36.91
CA ARG A 277 -5.66 -2.04 38.22
C ARG A 277 -4.34 -1.26 38.10
N GLN A 278 -3.61 -1.45 37.00
CA GLN A 278 -2.31 -0.85 36.69
C GLN A 278 -2.37 -0.31 35.26
N PRO A 279 -3.07 0.82 35.04
CA PRO A 279 -3.35 1.32 33.71
C PRO A 279 -2.13 1.84 32.94
N SER A 280 -1.05 2.19 33.64
CA SER A 280 0.19 2.69 33.05
C SER A 280 1.25 1.62 32.80
N VAL A 281 1.06 0.39 33.30
CA VAL A 281 2.07 -0.66 33.24
C VAL A 281 1.75 -1.63 32.09
N PRO A 282 2.62 -1.74 31.08
CA PRO A 282 2.37 -2.62 29.95
C PRO A 282 2.57 -4.09 30.33
N ILE A 283 1.74 -4.95 29.75
CA ILE A 283 1.83 -6.40 29.80
C ILE A 283 1.77 -6.96 28.37
N ASN A 284 2.44 -8.09 28.14
CA ASN A 284 2.42 -8.78 26.85
C ASN A 284 1.43 -9.95 26.91
N ILE A 285 0.60 -10.09 25.88
CA ILE A 285 -0.38 -11.18 25.75
C ILE A 285 -0.19 -11.85 24.40
N LYS A 286 -0.05 -13.18 24.39
CA LYS A 286 0.09 -13.98 23.15
C LYS A 286 -1.25 -14.46 22.60
N SER A 287 -1.42 -14.52 21.28
CA SER A 287 -2.50 -15.28 20.63
C SER A 287 -2.21 -16.79 20.66
N LYS A 288 -3.26 -17.62 20.66
CA LYS A 288 -3.12 -19.07 20.91
C LYS A 288 -2.72 -19.91 19.68
N ASN A 289 -2.51 -19.35 18.49
CA ASN A 289 -2.02 -20.08 17.31
C ASN A 289 -1.63 -19.12 16.16
N PRO A 290 -0.34 -19.01 15.76
CA PRO A 290 0.05 -18.33 14.53
C PRO A 290 0.30 -19.34 13.41
N SER A 291 -0.48 -19.28 12.32
CA SER A 291 -0.15 -19.96 11.06
C SER A 291 -0.01 -18.95 9.93
N SER A 292 1.10 -18.97 9.20
CA SER A 292 1.28 -18.21 7.95
C SER A 292 1.45 -19.18 6.77
N LYS A 293 0.91 -18.83 5.60
CA LYS A 293 1.03 -19.60 4.34
C LYS A 293 1.28 -18.61 3.20
N MET A 294 2.06 -18.97 2.18
CA MET A 294 2.28 -18.16 0.97
C MET A 294 1.77 -18.92 -0.26
N THR A 295 1.25 -18.19 -1.25
CA THR A 295 0.71 -18.76 -2.49
C THR A 295 1.25 -18.01 -3.70
N THR A 296 1.67 -18.72 -4.74
CA THR A 296 2.17 -18.17 -6.00
C THR A 296 1.17 -18.43 -7.12
N ILE A 297 0.96 -17.45 -8.00
CA ILE A 297 -0.02 -17.53 -9.09
C ILE A 297 0.69 -17.36 -10.44
N PHE A 298 0.49 -18.30 -11.38
CA PHE A 298 1.12 -18.30 -12.71
C PHE A 298 0.09 -18.20 -13.84
N ARG A 299 0.37 -17.37 -14.86
CA ARG A 299 -0.56 -17.03 -15.95
C ARG A 299 0.11 -16.96 -17.33
N SER A 300 -0.68 -17.11 -18.39
CA SER A 300 -0.29 -16.80 -19.77
C SER A 300 -1.02 -15.55 -20.28
N CYS A 301 -0.30 -14.74 -21.06
CA CYS A 301 -0.78 -13.62 -21.86
C CYS A 301 -1.09 -14.09 -23.27
#